data_AF-X8E8P8-F1
#
_entry.id   AF-X8E8P8-F1
#
_cell.length_a   1.000
_cell.length_b   1.000
_cell.length_c   1.000
_cell.angle_alpha   90.00
_cell.angle_beta   90.00
_cell.angle_gamma   90.00
#
_symmetry.space_group_name_H-M   'P 1'
#
loop_
_entity.id
_entity.type
_entity.pdbx_description
1 polymer ?
#
loop_
_entity_poly.entity_id
_entity_poly.type
_entity_poly.pdbx_seq_one_letter_code
_entity_poly.pdbx_strand_id
1 'polypeptide(L)'
;MREAYEAMLGCTDVQPTFRKHPAFFGPVTNLAWAFDDDIDLEYHFRRSALASPGRVRELLELVSRLHGSLLDRHRPLWEAHLVEG
;
A
#
# COMPACT_ATOMS: atom_id res chain seq x y z
N MET A 1 3.39 -16.09 -10.35
CA MET A 1 2.78 -14.76 -10.12
C MET A 1 1.58 -14.82 -9.19
N ARG A 2 0.55 -15.64 -9.48
CA ARG A 2 -0.55 -15.89 -8.52
C ARG A 2 -0.05 -16.38 -7.16
N GLU A 3 0.84 -17.37 -7.18
CA GLU A 3 1.46 -17.94 -5.98
C GLU A 3 2.29 -16.91 -5.18
N ALA A 4 3.02 -16.01 -5.84
CA ALA A 4 3.78 -14.96 -5.17
C ALA A 4 2.86 -13.93 -4.50
N TYR A 5 1.76 -13.56 -5.17
CA TYR A 5 0.75 -12.68 -4.60
C TYR A 5 0.02 -13.34 -3.43
N GLU A 6 -0.41 -14.59 -3.57
CA GLU A 6 -1.04 -15.38 -2.51
C GLU A 6 -0.09 -15.55 -1.31
N ALA A 7 1.20 -15.77 -1.55
CA ALA A 7 2.21 -15.84 -0.49
C ALA A 7 2.37 -14.50 0.25
N MET A 8 2.28 -13.36 -0.44
CA MET A 8 2.31 -12.04 0.19
C MET A 8 1.05 -11.79 1.04
N LEU A 9 -0.13 -12.19 0.56
CA LEU A 9 -1.38 -12.11 1.33
C LEU A 9 -1.37 -13.02 2.56
N GLY A 10 -0.63 -14.13 2.52
CA GLY A 10 -0.45 -15.02 3.68
C GLY A 10 0.47 -14.46 4.78
N CYS A 11 1.12 -13.31 4.56
CA CYS A 11 2.08 -12.74 5.51
C CYS A 11 1.36 -11.93 6.61
N THR A 12 0.94 -12.61 7.68
CA THR A 12 0.15 -11.99 8.76
C THR A 12 0.99 -11.24 9.80
N ASP A 13 2.32 -11.40 9.80
CA ASP A 13 3.22 -10.70 10.72
C ASP A 13 3.71 -9.37 10.14
N VAL A 14 2.85 -8.36 10.22
CA VAL A 14 3.18 -6.99 9.81
C VAL A 14 4.01 -6.33 10.91
N GLN A 15 5.09 -5.60 10.61
CA GLN A 15 5.80 -4.91 11.69
C GLN A 15 4.98 -3.72 12.25
N PRO A 16 5.11 -3.38 13.55
CA PRO A 16 4.32 -2.31 14.18
C PRO A 16 4.37 -0.96 13.46
N THR A 17 5.46 -0.64 12.77
CA THR A 17 5.57 0.60 11.97
C THR A 17 4.58 0.65 10.81
N PHE A 18 4.31 -0.49 10.17
CA PHE A 18 3.37 -0.61 9.04
C PHE A 18 1.91 -0.77 9.47
N ARG A 19 1.64 -0.73 10.78
CA ARG A 19 0.27 -0.71 11.35
C ARG A 19 -0.22 0.70 11.64
N LYS A 20 0.62 1.72 11.47
CA LYS A 20 0.34 3.09 11.92
C LYS A 20 -0.45 3.87 10.87
N HIS A 21 -1.48 4.56 11.33
CA HIS A 21 -2.19 5.57 10.54
C HIS A 21 -2.42 6.86 11.36
N PRO A 22 -2.54 8.02 10.71
CA PRO A 22 -2.85 9.26 11.41
C PRO A 22 -4.28 9.20 11.97
N ALA A 23 -4.43 9.59 13.23
CA ALA A 23 -5.71 9.71 13.89
C ALA A 23 -5.81 11.03 14.64
N PHE A 24 -7.03 11.54 14.76
CA PHE A 24 -7.31 12.79 15.43
C PHE A 24 -7.98 12.49 16.77
N PHE A 25 -7.36 12.93 17.87
CA PHE A 25 -7.87 12.69 19.22
C PHE A 25 -8.34 13.99 19.88
N GLY A 26 -9.62 14.07 20.21
CA GLY A 26 -10.19 15.20 20.96
C GLY A 26 -10.55 16.43 20.11
N PRO A 27 -11.00 17.53 20.74
CA PRO A 27 -11.63 18.67 20.06
C PRO A 27 -10.66 19.69 19.46
N VAL A 28 -9.36 19.61 19.77
CA VAL A 28 -8.30 20.49 19.25
C VAL A 28 -7.17 19.61 18.74
N THR A 29 -6.66 19.95 17.56
CA THR A 29 -5.60 19.34 16.73
C THR A 29 -4.53 18.45 17.38
N ASN A 30 -4.91 17.38 18.06
CA ASN A 30 -3.98 16.37 18.54
C ASN A 30 -3.89 15.26 17.50
N LEU A 31 -3.00 15.47 16.53
CA LEU A 31 -2.60 14.43 15.59
C LEU A 31 -1.75 13.40 16.34
N ALA A 32 -2.19 12.15 16.38
CA ALA A 32 -1.45 11.04 16.94
C ALA A 32 -1.43 9.85 15.96
N TRP A 33 -0.60 8.86 16.27
CA TRP A 33 -0.60 7.58 15.58
C TRP A 33 -1.60 6.64 16.25
N ALA A 34 -2.55 6.15 15.47
CA ALA A 34 -3.34 4.97 15.83
C ALA A 34 -2.73 3.74 15.15
N PHE A 35 -3.10 2.56 15.65
CA PHE A 35 -2.60 1.27 15.18
C PHE A 35 -3.79 0.39 14.82
N ASP A 36 -3.72 -0.22 13.63
CA ASP A 36 -4.67 -1.23 13.22
C ASP A 36 -4.17 -2.62 13.63
N ASP A 37 -5.02 -3.37 14.33
CA ASP A 37 -4.74 -4.74 14.76
C ASP A 37 -4.87 -5.72 13.60
N ASP A 38 -5.81 -5.47 12.68
CA ASP A 38 -6.05 -6.27 11.49
C ASP A 38 -5.80 -5.42 10.23
N ILE A 39 -4.80 -5.83 9.46
CA ILE A 39 -4.35 -5.12 8.27
C ILE A 39 -4.96 -5.79 7.06
N ASP A 40 -5.76 -5.05 6.31
CA ASP A 40 -6.32 -5.46 5.03
C ASP A 40 -5.22 -5.57 3.96
N LEU A 41 -4.53 -6.72 3.94
CA LEU A 41 -3.41 -6.97 3.03
C LEU A 41 -3.83 -6.95 1.56
N GLU A 42 -5.10 -7.24 1.24
CA GLU A 42 -5.61 -7.12 -0.13
C GLU A 42 -5.65 -5.66 -0.60
N TYR A 43 -5.95 -4.73 0.31
CA TYR A 43 -5.86 -3.30 0.03
C TYR A 43 -4.41 -2.84 -0.18
N HIS A 44 -3.49 -3.28 0.70
CA HIS A 44 -2.11 -2.80 0.68
C HIS A 44 -1.23 -3.49 -0.37
N PHE A 45 -1.49 -4.75 -0.71
CA PHE A 45 -0.83 -5.46 -1.80
C PHE A 45 -1.68 -5.43 -3.07
N ARG A 46 -1.25 -4.60 -4.01
CA ARG A 46 -1.94 -4.43 -5.30
C ARG A 46 -1.16 -5.11 -6.41
N ARG A 47 -1.87 -5.73 -7.34
CA ARG A 47 -1.29 -6.24 -8.59
C ARG A 47 -1.49 -5.22 -9.70
N SER A 48 -0.42 -4.94 -10.43
CA SER A 48 -0.44 -4.04 -11.58
C SER A 48 0.15 -4.76 -12.79
N ALA A 49 -0.45 -4.57 -13.95
CA ALA A 49 0.13 -5.00 -15.21
C ALA A 49 0.72 -3.80 -15.95
N LEU A 50 1.92 -3.94 -16.48
CA LEU A 50 2.53 -2.99 -17.39
C LEU A 50 1.79 -2.99 -18.71
N ALA A 51 1.58 -1.79 -19.26
CA ALA A 51 1.12 -1.68 -20.63
C ALA A 51 2.21 -2.23 -21.57
N SER A 52 1.80 -3.00 -22.58
CA SER A 52 2.70 -3.41 -23.66
C SER A 52 3.33 -2.16 -24.29
N PRO A 53 4.65 -2.12 -24.55
CA PRO A 53 5.60 -3.23 -24.62
C PRO A 53 6.36 -3.60 -23.32
N GLY A 54 5.94 -3.11 -22.15
CA GLY A 54 6.54 -3.54 -20.86
C GLY A 54 7.96 -3.03 -20.60
N ARG A 55 8.39 -1.92 -21.21
CA ARG A 55 9.75 -1.40 -21.01
C ARG A 55 9.81 -0.54 -19.75
N VAL A 56 11.05 -0.17 -19.40
CA VAL A 56 11.34 0.75 -18.29
C VAL A 56 10.54 2.06 -18.39
N ARG A 57 10.28 2.58 -19.60
CA ARG A 57 9.46 3.79 -19.77
C ARG A 57 8.05 3.60 -19.22
N GLU A 58 7.38 2.52 -19.61
CA GLU A 58 6.02 2.22 -19.16
C GLU A 58 5.99 1.95 -17.64
N LEU A 59 7.07 1.40 -17.06
CA LEU A 59 7.25 1.28 -15.61
C LEU A 59 7.37 2.62 -14.92
N LEU A 60 8.19 3.53 -15.44
CA LEU A 60 8.35 4.87 -14.87
C LEU A 60 7.06 5.69 -14.96
N GLU A 61 6.29 5.52 -16.04
CA GLU A 61 4.95 6.12 -16.17
C GLU A 61 3.98 5.59 -15.10
N LEU A 62 3.95 4.27 -14.88
CA LEU A 62 3.14 3.66 -13.80
C LEU A 62 3.56 4.19 -12.43
N VAL A 63 4.85 4.15 -12.11
CA VAL A 63 5.38 4.62 -10.82
C VAL A 63 5.06 6.10 -10.61
N SER A 64 5.19 6.92 -11.66
CA SER A 64 4.86 8.35 -11.60
C SER A 64 3.40 8.59 -11.24
N ARG A 65 2.47 7.80 -11.81
CA ARG A 65 1.04 7.87 -11.46
C ARG A 65 0.77 7.42 -10.03
N LEU A 66 1.36 6.31 -9.59
CA LEU A 66 1.19 5.79 -8.22
C LEU A 66 1.78 6.74 -7.18
N HIS A 67 2.89 7.41 -7.49
CA HIS A 67 3.51 8.36 -6.58
C HIS A 67 2.69 9.66 -6.44
N GLY A 68 1.92 10.02 -7.46
CA GLY A 68 1.03 11.18 -7.43
C GLY A 68 -0.32 10.94 -6.75
N SER A 69 -0.73 9.69 -6.53
CA SER A 69 -1.98 9.38 -5.83
C SER A 69 -1.86 9.57 -4.33
N LEU A 70 -2.91 10.11 -3.71
CA LEU A 70 -3.01 10.21 -2.27
C LEU A 70 -3.34 8.86 -1.64
N LEU A 71 -2.67 8.55 -0.54
CA LEU A 71 -3.02 7.42 0.33
C LEU A 71 -4.24 7.76 1.19
N ASP A 72 -5.07 6.76 1.44
CA ASP A 72 -6.19 6.85 2.39
C ASP A 72 -5.64 7.02 3.81
N ARG A 73 -6.02 8.12 4.47
CA ARG A 73 -5.55 8.46 5.83
C ARG A 73 -6.28 7.69 6.93
N HIS A 74 -7.34 6.96 6.60
CA HIS A 74 -8.05 6.08 7.52
C HIS A 74 -7.41 4.70 7.62
N ARG A 75 -6.30 4.46 6.91
CA ARG A 75 -5.58 3.20 6.85
C ARG A 75 -4.07 3.44 7.01
N PRO A 76 -3.27 2.40 7.27
CA PRO A 76 -1.83 2.53 7.34
C PRO A 76 -1.26 3.11 6.05
N LEU A 77 -0.34 4.07 6.17
CA LEU A 77 0.08 4.91 5.04
C LEU A 77 1.15 4.24 4.17
N TRP A 78 0.82 3.11 3.56
CA TRP A 78 1.70 2.42 2.62
C TRP A 78 0.91 1.58 1.63
N GLU A 79 1.49 1.33 0.47
CA GLU A 79 1.02 0.34 -0.50
C GLU A 79 2.24 -0.32 -1.13
N ALA A 80 2.09 -1.58 -1.53
CA ALA A 80 3.10 -2.32 -2.27
C ALA A 80 2.46 -2.89 -3.54
N HIS A 81 3.11 -2.63 -4.68
CA HIS A 81 2.59 -2.97 -6.00
C HIS A 81 3.46 -4.05 -6.62
N LEU A 82 2.90 -5.24 -6.86
CA LEU A 82 3.53 -6.28 -7.67
C LEU A 82 3.23 -5.97 -9.14
N VAL A 83 4.24 -5.51 -9.86
CA VAL A 83 4.12 -5.11 -11.26
C VAL A 83 4.57 -6.26 -12.17
N GLU A 84 3.72 -6.63 -13.14
CA GLU A 84 3.98 -7.71 -14.10
C GLU A 84 3.95 -7.17 -15.54
N GLY A 85 4.86 -7.61 -16.41
CA GLY A 85 4.86 -7.34 -17.84
C GLY A 85 6.24 -7.16 -18.43
#